data_AF-A0A0R3MMG0-F1
#
_entry.id   AF-A0A0R3MMG0-F1
#
_cell.length_a   1.000
_cell.length_b   1.000
_cell.length_c   1.000
_cell.angle_alpha   90.00
_cell.angle_beta   90.00
_cell.angle_gamma   90.00
#
_symmetry.space_group_name_H-M   'P 1'
#
loop_
_entity.id
_entity.type
_entity.pdbx_description
1 polymer ?
#
loop_
_entity_poly.entity_id
_entity_poly.type
_entity_poly.pdbx_seq_one_letter_code
_entity_poly.pdbx_strand_id
1 'polypeptide(L)' 'MIHKGVEYSVTAVAPGVWKWQFRIGERVVAGKTEAKLNLLAIRRVQLRIDRELKKADQE' A
#
# COMPACT_ATOMS: atom_id res chain seq x y z
N MET A 1 3.99 8.90 -1.53
CA MET A 1 3.15 9.22 -0.35
C MET A 1 3.78 8.55 0.85
N ILE A 2 3.54 9.06 2.07
CA ILE A 2 4.13 8.50 3.30
C ILE A 2 3.01 8.14 4.29
N HIS A 3 3.08 6.95 4.89
CA HIS A 3 2.18 6.49 5.95
C HIS A 3 2.98 5.81 7.04
N LYS A 4 2.97 6.33 8.27
CA LYS A 4 3.76 5.81 9.41
C LYS A 4 5.26 5.58 9.07
N GLY A 5 5.87 6.53 8.36
CA GLY A 5 7.27 6.44 7.94
C GLY A 5 7.55 5.50 6.77
N VAL A 6 6.53 4.80 6.24
CA VAL A 6 6.64 3.94 5.06
C VAL A 6 6.30 4.72 3.81
N GLU A 7 7.25 4.77 2.87
CA GLU A 7 7.03 5.33 1.54
C GLU A 7 6.22 4.36 0.68
N TYR A 8 5.18 4.87 0.05
CA TYR A 8 4.32 4.11 -0.85
C TYR A 8 3.84 4.91 -2.05
N SER A 9 3.50 4.20 -3.12
CA SER A 9 2.86 4.73 -4.32
C SER A 9 1.60 3.94 -4.65
N VAL A 10 0.65 4.64 -5.28
CA VAL A 10 -0.60 4.08 -5.80
C VAL A 10 -0.84 4.72 -7.16
N THR A 11 -1.01 3.90 -8.19
CA THR A 11 -1.10 4.33 -9.59
C THR A 11 -2.28 3.63 -10.25
N ALA A 12 -3.19 4.40 -10.83
CA ALA A 12 -4.29 3.85 -11.62
C ALA A 12 -3.72 3.19 -12.88
N VAL A 13 -4.15 1.95 -13.16
CA VAL A 13 -3.73 1.21 -14.37
C VAL A 13 -4.90 0.90 -15.30
N ALA A 14 -6.12 0.90 -14.78
CA ALA A 14 -7.36 0.80 -15.54
C ALA A 14 -8.50 1.42 -14.70
N PRO A 15 -9.67 1.71 -15.28
CA PRO A 15 -10.82 2.15 -14.52
C PRO A 15 -11.13 1.18 -13.38
N GLY A 16 -11.02 1.67 -12.14
CA GLY A 16 -11.25 0.86 -10.95
C GLY A 16 -10.10 -0.06 -10.55
N VAL A 17 -8.94 -0.06 -11.23
CA VAL A 17 -7.78 -0.90 -10.91
C VAL A 17 -6.55 -0.07 -10.62
N TRP A 18 -5.90 -0.36 -9.50
CA TRP A 18 -4.76 0.39 -8.99
C TRP A 18 -3.60 -0.55 -8.71
N LYS A 19 -2.42 -0.25 -9.26
CA LYS A 19 -1.16 -0.83 -8.79
C LYS A 19 -0.64 -0.02 -7.62
N TRP A 20 0.03 -0.68 -6.71
CA TRP A 20 0.63 -0.05 -5.55
C TRP A 20 1.92 -0.75 -5.18
N GLN A 21 2.81 -0.01 -4.53
CA GLN A 21 4.02 -0.55 -3.92
C GLN A 21 4.40 0.28 -2.70
N PHE A 22 5.07 -0.35 -1.75
CA PHE A 22 5.66 0.31 -0.59
C PHE A 22 6.94 -0.40 -0.15
N ARG A 23 7.78 0.30 0.59
CA ARG A 23 9.06 -0.22 1.09
C ARG A 23 9.12 -0.19 2.61
N ILE A 24 9.43 -1.32 3.23
CA ILE A 24 9.70 -1.43 4.67
C ILE A 24 11.12 -1.99 4.82
N GLY A 25 12.04 -1.16 5.31
CA GLY A 25 13.47 -1.49 5.31
C GLY A 25 13.97 -1.79 3.88
N GLU A 26 14.56 -2.96 3.68
CA GLU A 26 15.01 -3.44 2.36
C GLU A 26 13.92 -4.15 1.55
N ARG A 27 12.78 -4.46 2.18
CA ARG A 27 11.70 -5.22 1.56
C ARG A 27 10.77 -4.29 0.76
N VAL A 28 10.69 -4.52 -0.55
CA VAL A 28 9.69 -3.88 -1.40
C VAL A 28 8.49 -4.81 -1.54
N VAL A 29 7.30 -4.32 -1.20
CA VAL A 29 6.04 -5.04 -1.33
C VAL A 29 5.19 -4.33 -2.37
N ALA A 30 4.72 -5.05 -3.37
CA ALA A 30 3.92 -4.50 -4.45
C ALA A 30 2.69 -5.38 -4.74
N GLY A 31 1.68 -4.79 -5.37
CA GLY A 31 0.49 -5.51 -5.79
C GLY A 31 -0.51 -4.66 -6.54
N LYS A 32 -1.73 -5.20 -6.67
CA LYS A 32 -2.88 -4.50 -7.26
C LYS A 32 -4.07 -4.49 -6.31
N THR A 33 -4.98 -3.57 -6.52
CA THR A 33 -6.28 -3.54 -5.84
C THR A 33 -7.34 -2.95 -6.75
N GLU A 34 -8.57 -3.47 -6.64
CA GLU A 34 -9.71 -3.00 -7.40
C GLU A 34 -10.58 -2.09 -6.53
N ALA A 35 -10.64 -0.81 -6.86
CA ALA A 35 -11.40 0.19 -6.14
C ALA A 35 -11.92 1.26 -7.11
N LYS A 36 -13.23 1.52 -7.11
CA LYS A 36 -13.83 2.58 -7.92
C LYS A 36 -13.36 3.99 -7.52
N LEU A 37 -12.99 4.19 -6.25
CA LEU A 37 -12.55 5.47 -5.71
C LEU A 37 -11.06 5.44 -5.39
N ASN A 38 -10.34 6.52 -5.74
CA ASN A 38 -8.92 6.68 -5.43
C ASN A 38 -8.65 6.60 -3.91
N LEU A 39 -9.46 7.29 -3.11
CA LEU A 39 -9.34 7.26 -1.64
C LEU A 39 -9.46 5.85 -1.07
N LEU A 40 -10.29 4.99 -1.67
CA LEU A 40 -10.44 3.60 -1.24
C LEU A 40 -9.20 2.77 -1.60
N ALA A 41 -8.60 3.00 -2.77
CA ALA A 41 -7.34 2.37 -3.14
C ALA A 41 -6.23 2.73 -2.15
N ILE A 42 -6.08 4.02 -1.84
CA ILE A 42 -5.12 4.54 -0.86
C ILE A 42 -5.36 3.89 0.52
N ARG A 43 -6.60 3.88 1.01
CA ARG A 43 -6.95 3.31 2.32
C ARG A 43 -6.60 1.82 2.41
N ARG A 44 -6.80 1.05 1.34
CA ARG A 44 -6.41 -0.37 1.31
C ARG A 44 -4.91 -0.58 1.37
N VAL A 45 -4.14 0.30 0.74
CA VAL A 45 -2.66 0.26 0.80
C VAL A 45 -2.18 0.61 2.21
N GLN A 46 -2.74 1.66 2.83
CA GLN A 46 -2.44 2.01 4.23
C GLN A 46 -2.73 0.83 5.19
N LEU A 47 -3.89 0.18 5.06
CA LEU A 47 -4.23 -0.99 5.87
C LEU A 47 -3.27 -2.18 5.66
N ARG A 48 -2.71 -2.34 4.45
CA ARG A 48 -1.67 -3.35 4.20
C ARG A 48 -0.36 -2.99 4.88
N ILE A 49 0.05 -1.72 4.82
CA ILE A 49 1.23 -1.22 5.53
C ILE A 49 1.06 -1.44 7.03
N ASP A 50 -0.09 -1.07 7.61
CA ASP A 50 -0.39 -1.28 9.03
C ASP A 50 -0.26 -2.76 9.45
N ARG A 51 -0.71 -3.69 8.58
CA ARG A 51 -0.58 -5.13 8.83
C ARG A 51 0.86 -5.63 8.77
N GLU A 52 1.65 -5.16 7.80
CA GLU A 52 3.06 -5.58 7.69
C GLU A 52 3.91 -4.98 8.81
N LEU A 53 3.66 -3.72 9.20
CA LEU A 53 4.33 -3.12 10.36
C LEU A 53 4.00 -3.87 11.66
N LYS A 54 2.74 -4.28 11.85
CA LYS A 54 2.35 -5.09 13.02
C LYS A 54 3.03 -6.46 13.04
N LYS A 55 3.30 -7.07 11.87
CA LYS A 55 4.04 -8.34 11.83
C LYS A 55 5.51 -8.14 12.16
N ALA A 56 6.14 -7.11 11.58
CA ALA A 56 7.54 -6.79 11.83
C ALA A 56 7.84 -6.41 13.29
N ASP A 57 6.86 -5.87 14.02
CA ASP A 57 6.97 -5.56 15.45
C ASP A 57 6.88 -6.80 16.36
N GLN A 58 6.42 -7.93 15.83
CA GLN A 58 6.24 -9.19 16.58
C GLN A 58 7.33 -10.24 16.29
N GLU A 59 8.30 -9.90 15.42
CA GLU A 59 9.52 -10.68 15.13
C GLU A 59 10.71 -10.12 15.90
#